data_AF-A0A674IF62-F1
#
_entry.id   AF-A0A674IF62-F1
#
_cell.length_a   1.000
_cell.length_b   1.000
_cell.length_c   1.000
_cell.angle_alpha   90.00
_cell.angle_beta   90.00
_cell.angle_gamma   90.00
#
_symmetry.space_group_name_H-M   'P 1'
#
loop_
_entity.id
_entity.type
_entity.pdbx_description
1 polymer ?
#
loop_
_entity_poly.entity_id
_entity_poly.type
_entity_poly.pdbx_seq_one_letter_code
_entity_poly.pdbx_strand_id
1 'polypeptide(L)'
;QSYTFQLSVSSLLLHRREKFPPSSLVQTNQYPKVLAYSRLEKCNQDILDYVQEFRDFSRRMISRLEGLKVYKAEFKNEVEHLLTRVERAQRDIDYFQSTRESTACVEVDEDIVEKQLNEDAEEKRKVKLMLNASCDNMLAGIKSIKIVKKTGDMHGSWMTDPGKDHMKIYFLSGSKNNVILEFANIRAFTERNHKLTPRRVNLPSSWQGTGHVMYNGFLKKFKIFRNFSKMNIKISLRSMTQVLFSVTITEYSPGFSICSLLGALYIYIFTHFSPN
;
A
#
# COMPACT_ATOMS: atom_id res chain seq x y z
N GLN A 1 34.31 60.03 17.28
CA GLN A 1 35.73 60.20 17.62
C GLN A 1 35.97 59.51 18.94
N SER A 2 36.82 58.49 18.92
CA SER A 2 37.22 57.70 20.07
C SER A 2 38.04 58.54 21.03
N TYR A 3 37.74 58.46 22.33
CA TYR A 3 38.70 58.77 23.38
C TYR A 3 38.54 57.77 24.51
N THR A 4 39.42 56.78 24.49
CA THR A 4 39.89 56.06 25.66
C THR A 4 40.89 56.95 26.36
N PHE A 5 40.76 57.19 27.68
CA PHE A 5 41.90 57.49 28.55
C PHE A 5 41.66 56.87 29.92
N GLN A 6 42.55 55.95 30.28
CA GLN A 6 42.75 55.40 31.61
C GLN A 6 43.71 56.30 32.43
N LEU A 7 43.79 55.95 33.73
CA LEU A 7 44.84 56.21 34.73
C LEU A 7 44.54 57.43 35.62
N SER A 8 44.81 57.45 36.94
CA SER A 8 45.31 56.46 37.89
C SER A 8 45.25 57.08 39.31
N VAL A 9 44.89 56.26 40.30
CA VAL A 9 45.36 56.17 41.71
C VAL A 9 45.80 57.43 42.47
N SER A 10 45.15 57.70 43.62
CA SER A 10 45.76 57.84 44.98
C SER A 10 44.65 58.13 46.02
N SER A 11 44.32 57.17 46.89
CA SER A 11 44.79 57.06 48.29
C SER A 11 44.40 58.23 49.20
N LEU A 12 43.39 57.99 50.05
CA LEU A 12 43.34 58.53 51.41
C LEU A 12 42.76 57.47 52.34
N LEU A 13 43.70 56.77 52.98
CA LEU A 13 43.50 55.85 54.09
C LEU A 13 42.73 56.52 55.23
N LEU A 14 41.53 56.03 55.54
CA LEU A 14 40.95 56.18 56.87
C LEU A 14 41.08 54.84 57.60
N HIS A 15 42.03 54.87 58.53
CA HIS A 15 42.36 53.85 59.49
C HIS A 15 41.13 53.53 60.37
N ARG A 16 40.61 52.29 60.29
CA ARG A 16 39.75 51.76 61.34
C ARG A 16 40.13 50.31 61.64
N ARG A 17 40.71 50.14 62.84
CA ARG A 17 41.05 48.88 63.50
C ARG A 17 40.02 47.78 63.23
N GLU A 18 40.42 46.72 62.53
CA GLU A 18 39.76 45.43 62.63
C GLU A 18 40.28 44.71 63.88
N LYS A 19 39.39 44.51 64.85
CA LYS A 19 39.58 43.53 65.91
C LYS A 19 39.20 42.17 65.32
N PHE A 20 40.17 41.26 65.23
CA PHE A 20 39.90 39.82 65.06
C PHE A 20 39.21 39.26 66.32
N PRO A 21 38.14 38.45 66.20
CA PRO A 21 37.78 37.46 67.20
C PRO A 21 38.40 36.09 66.86
N PRO A 22 38.53 35.18 67.84
CA PRO A 22 39.35 33.99 67.74
C PRO A 22 38.66 32.88 66.94
N SER A 23 39.51 32.04 66.35
CA SER A 23 39.21 30.78 65.68
C SER A 23 38.15 29.93 66.37
N SER A 24 37.00 29.75 65.72
CA SER A 24 36.16 28.54 65.88
C SER A 24 35.65 28.07 64.51
N LEU A 25 36.37 27.06 64.01
CA LEU A 25 35.87 25.89 63.27
C LEU A 25 34.91 26.12 62.08
N VAL A 26 35.51 26.20 60.89
CA VAL A 26 35.12 25.51 59.64
C VAL A 26 33.69 24.94 59.60
N GLN A 27 32.73 25.71 59.08
CA GLN A 27 31.36 25.24 58.88
C GLN A 27 30.74 25.72 57.56
N THR A 28 31.43 25.57 56.42
CA THR A 28 30.80 25.92 55.13
C THR A 28 31.26 25.05 53.97
N ASN A 29 31.23 23.71 54.08
CA ASN A 29 31.40 22.82 52.91
C ASN A 29 30.82 21.40 53.04
N GLN A 30 30.00 21.12 54.06
CA GLN A 30 29.46 19.77 54.31
C GLN A 30 28.20 19.49 53.47
N TYR A 31 27.27 20.44 53.38
CA TYR A 31 25.98 20.28 52.70
C TYR A 31 26.08 20.02 51.18
N PRO A 32 26.90 20.76 50.40
CA PRO A 32 27.01 20.52 48.96
C PRO A 32 27.62 19.16 48.63
N LYS A 33 28.55 18.66 49.46
CA LYS A 33 29.15 17.33 49.32
C LYS A 33 28.13 16.24 49.58
N VAL A 34 27.39 16.31 50.69
CA VAL A 34 26.35 15.31 51.03
C VAL A 34 25.27 15.23 49.94
N LEU A 35 24.87 16.38 49.38
CA LEU A 35 23.92 16.43 48.26
C LEU A 35 24.49 15.85 46.96
N ALA A 36 25.78 16.02 46.69
CA ALA A 36 26.44 15.43 45.53
C ALA A 36 26.58 13.91 45.68
N TYR A 37 26.93 13.41 46.87
CA TYR A 37 27.00 11.98 47.17
C TYR A 37 25.64 11.30 47.03
N SER A 38 24.56 11.91 47.54
CA SER A 38 23.22 11.32 47.43
C SER A 38 22.69 11.29 45.99
N ARG A 39 23.01 12.31 45.17
CA ARG A 39 22.68 12.31 43.74
C ARG A 39 23.46 11.24 42.97
N LEU A 40 24.72 11.03 43.30
CA LEU A 40 25.55 9.98 42.70
C LEU A 40 25.02 8.58 43.06
N GLU A 41 24.62 8.38 44.32
CA GLU A 41 24.04 7.12 44.78
C GLU A 41 22.71 6.82 44.08
N LYS A 42 21.84 7.82 43.93
CA LYS A 42 20.63 7.70 43.12
C LYS A 42 20.93 7.37 41.65
N CYS A 43 21.89 8.06 41.04
CA CYS A 43 22.28 7.81 39.65
C CYS A 43 22.82 6.38 39.47
N ASN A 44 23.62 5.89 40.41
CA ASN A 44 24.10 4.50 40.40
C ASN A 44 22.94 3.50 40.51
N GLN A 45 21.96 3.78 41.38
CA GLN A 45 20.78 2.94 41.51
C GLN A 45 19.94 2.94 40.22
N ASP A 46 19.67 4.11 39.64
CA ASP A 46 18.92 4.25 38.38
C ASP A 46 19.61 3.49 37.22
N ILE A 47 20.95 3.49 37.17
CA ILE A 47 21.71 2.72 36.18
C ILE A 47 21.55 1.21 36.41
N LEU A 48 21.61 0.74 37.65
CA LEU A 48 21.45 -0.68 37.98
C LEU A 48 20.04 -1.16 37.62
N ASP A 49 19.03 -0.36 37.95
CA ASP A 49 17.62 -0.65 37.65
C ASP A 49 17.40 -0.69 36.13
N TYR A 50 17.92 0.29 35.39
CA TYR A 50 17.86 0.30 33.92
C TYR A 50 18.53 -0.93 33.30
N VAL A 51 19.70 -1.34 33.79
CA VAL A 51 20.40 -2.54 33.30
C VAL A 51 19.58 -3.80 33.58
N GLN A 52 18.90 -3.89 34.72
CA GLN A 52 18.01 -5.00 35.03
C GLN A 52 16.78 -5.03 34.09
N GLU A 53 16.12 -3.89 33.90
CA GLU A 53 14.98 -3.78 32.97
C GLU A 53 15.36 -4.16 31.55
N PHE A 54 16.53 -3.72 31.09
CA PHE A 54 17.04 -4.07 29.76
C PHE A 54 17.30 -5.58 29.64
N ARG A 55 17.87 -6.21 30.67
CA ARG A 55 18.08 -7.67 30.69
C ARG A 55 16.75 -8.43 30.68
N ASP A 56 15.75 -7.96 31.41
CA ASP A 56 14.41 -8.56 31.41
C ASP A 56 13.71 -8.39 30.06
N PHE A 57 13.83 -7.21 29.45
CA PHE A 57 13.33 -6.95 28.09
C PHE A 57 13.99 -7.89 27.07
N SER A 58 15.33 -8.01 27.13
CA SER A 58 16.09 -8.92 26.26
C SER A 58 15.62 -10.38 26.42
N ARG A 59 15.42 -10.87 27.66
CA ARG A 59 14.86 -12.21 27.92
C ARG A 59 13.47 -12.39 27.31
N ARG A 60 12.57 -11.41 27.46
CA ARG A 60 11.24 -11.45 26.82
C ARG A 60 11.32 -11.51 25.30
N MET A 61 12.24 -10.74 24.70
CA MET A 61 12.44 -10.73 23.25
C MET A 61 13.00 -12.04 22.73
N ILE A 62 13.97 -12.63 23.43
CA ILE A 62 14.54 -13.95 23.09
C ILE A 62 13.45 -15.02 23.13
N SER A 63 12.64 -15.06 24.19
CA SER A 63 11.53 -16.02 24.30
C SER A 63 10.50 -15.87 23.17
N ARG A 64 10.15 -14.64 22.78
CA ARG A 64 9.28 -14.41 21.61
C ARG A 64 9.91 -14.88 20.31
N LEU A 65 11.21 -14.65 20.14
CA LEU A 65 11.96 -15.08 18.95
C LEU A 65 12.05 -16.60 18.86
N GLU A 66 12.19 -17.30 19.99
CA GLU A 66 12.11 -18.75 20.07
C GLU A 66 10.71 -19.25 19.70
N GLY A 67 9.65 -18.63 20.24
CA GLY A 67 8.28 -18.95 19.86
C GLY A 67 8.00 -18.78 18.36
N LEU A 68 8.54 -17.73 17.74
CA LEU A 68 8.42 -17.52 16.29
C LEU A 68 9.14 -18.61 15.47
N LYS A 69 10.26 -19.16 15.97
CA LYS A 69 10.94 -20.29 15.31
C LYS A 69 10.09 -21.55 15.33
N VAL A 70 9.41 -21.82 16.45
CA VAL A 70 8.48 -22.95 16.56
C VAL A 70 7.31 -22.77 15.60
N TYR A 71 6.64 -21.61 15.63
CA TYR A 71 5.54 -21.31 14.72
C TYR A 71 5.94 -21.41 13.25
N LYS A 72 7.14 -20.94 12.89
CA LYS A 72 7.68 -21.09 11.53
C LYS A 72 7.82 -22.56 11.13
N ALA A 73 8.28 -23.42 12.04
CA ALA A 73 8.43 -24.85 11.79
C ALA A 73 7.08 -25.55 11.63
N GLU A 74 6.11 -25.23 12.49
CA GLU A 74 4.73 -25.73 12.42
C GLU A 74 4.06 -25.33 11.10
N PHE A 75 4.10 -24.04 10.75
CA PHE A 75 3.55 -23.54 9.50
C PHE A 75 4.20 -24.18 8.27
N LYS A 76 5.53 -24.38 8.30
CA LYS A 76 6.23 -25.10 7.23
C LYS A 76 5.70 -26.54 7.08
N ASN A 77 5.50 -27.24 8.19
CA ASN A 77 4.97 -28.61 8.18
C ASN A 77 3.52 -28.66 7.65
N GLU A 78 2.67 -27.70 8.03
CA GLU A 78 1.32 -27.58 7.48
C GLU A 78 1.32 -27.35 5.96
N VAL A 79 2.19 -26.47 5.48
CA VAL A 79 2.36 -26.21 4.05
C VAL A 79 2.86 -27.45 3.29
N GLU A 80 3.85 -28.17 3.84
CA GLU A 80 4.33 -29.43 3.24
C GLU A 80 3.24 -30.49 3.21
N HIS A 81 2.46 -30.65 4.28
CA HIS A 81 1.33 -31.57 4.31
C HIS A 81 0.25 -31.19 3.27
N LEU A 82 -0.09 -29.91 3.15
CA LEU A 82 -1.02 -29.43 2.12
C LEU A 82 -0.48 -29.66 0.70
N LEU A 83 0.82 -29.46 0.48
CA LEU A 83 1.47 -29.71 -0.80
C LEU A 83 1.29 -31.18 -1.23
N THR A 84 1.56 -32.14 -0.33
CA THR A 84 1.39 -33.57 -0.67
C THR A 84 -0.05 -33.93 -1.04
N ARG A 85 -1.05 -33.28 -0.42
CA ARG A 85 -2.47 -33.49 -0.73
C ARG A 85 -2.83 -32.90 -2.10
N VAL A 86 -2.31 -31.73 -2.44
CA VAL A 86 -2.48 -31.10 -3.76
C VAL A 86 -1.83 -31.94 -4.85
N GLU A 87 -0.61 -32.44 -4.64
CA GLU A 87 0.08 -33.32 -5.58
C GLU A 87 -0.65 -34.65 -5.80
N ARG A 88 -1.33 -35.17 -4.76
CA ARG A 88 -2.19 -36.36 -4.91
C ARG A 88 -3.44 -36.03 -5.74
N ALA A 89 -4.13 -34.95 -5.42
CA ALA A 89 -5.32 -34.51 -6.17
C ALA A 89 -4.99 -34.20 -7.64
N GLN A 90 -3.82 -33.61 -7.91
CA GLN A 90 -3.36 -33.35 -9.28
C GLN A 90 -3.17 -34.66 -10.06
N ARG A 91 -2.56 -35.69 -9.44
CA ARG A 91 -2.42 -37.01 -10.07
C ARG A 91 -3.78 -37.66 -10.36
N ASP A 92 -4.74 -37.51 -9.46
CA ASP A 92 -6.09 -38.04 -9.67
C ASP A 92 -6.78 -37.31 -10.85
N ILE A 93 -6.64 -35.97 -10.93
CA ILE A 93 -7.16 -35.17 -12.07
C ILE A 93 -6.52 -35.61 -13.39
N ASP A 94 -5.19 -35.79 -13.41
CA ASP A 94 -4.48 -36.21 -14.61
C ASP A 94 -4.92 -37.63 -15.05
N TYR A 95 -5.15 -38.55 -14.11
CA TYR A 95 -5.71 -39.89 -14.39
C TYR A 95 -7.13 -39.82 -14.99
N PHE A 96 -8.00 -38.98 -14.43
CA PHE A 96 -9.35 -38.77 -14.98
C PHE A 96 -9.30 -38.12 -16.35
N GLN A 97 -8.38 -37.19 -16.60
CA GLN A 97 -8.20 -36.58 -17.91
C GLN A 97 -7.71 -37.59 -18.94
N SER A 98 -6.73 -38.44 -18.62
CA SER A 98 -6.27 -39.49 -19.53
C SER A 98 -7.35 -40.52 -19.85
N THR A 99 -8.21 -40.83 -18.86
CA THR A 99 -9.34 -41.76 -19.05
C THR A 99 -10.45 -41.16 -19.92
N ARG A 100 -10.64 -39.84 -19.86
CA ARG A 100 -11.58 -39.11 -20.73
C ARG A 100 -11.07 -38.99 -22.17
N GLU A 101 -9.77 -38.81 -22.35
CA GLU A 101 -9.14 -38.75 -23.67
C GLU A 101 -9.15 -40.13 -24.37
N SER A 102 -9.08 -41.24 -23.63
CA SER A 102 -9.20 -42.59 -24.19
C SER A 102 -10.63 -43.04 -24.52
N THR A 103 -11.65 -42.31 -24.03
CA THR A 103 -13.09 -42.56 -24.33
C THR A 103 -13.67 -41.59 -25.35
N ALA A 104 -12.87 -40.67 -25.92
CA ALA A 104 -13.31 -39.73 -26.93
C ALA A 104 -13.20 -40.29 -28.36
N CYS A 105 -13.94 -41.38 -28.62
CA CYS A 105 -14.39 -41.74 -29.97
C CYS A 105 -15.92 -41.59 -30.00
N VAL A 106 -16.39 -40.35 -29.91
CA VAL A 106 -17.77 -40.00 -30.28
C VAL A 106 -17.64 -38.86 -31.27
N GLU A 107 -18.05 -39.11 -32.50
CA GLU A 107 -18.19 -38.08 -33.54
C GLU A 107 -19.16 -37.02 -33.00
N VAL A 108 -18.63 -35.81 -32.81
CA VAL A 108 -19.41 -34.68 -32.27
C VAL A 108 -20.25 -34.12 -33.41
N ASP A 109 -21.55 -34.38 -33.33
CA ASP A 109 -22.57 -33.78 -34.19
C ASP A 109 -22.60 -32.26 -34.00
N GLU A 110 -22.51 -31.50 -35.09
CA GLU A 110 -22.42 -30.03 -35.11
C GLU A 110 -23.64 -29.37 -34.43
N ASP A 111 -24.78 -30.04 -34.44
CA ASP A 111 -26.05 -29.60 -33.84
C ASP A 111 -26.00 -29.53 -32.30
N ILE A 112 -25.18 -30.36 -31.64
CA ILE A 112 -25.05 -30.36 -30.18
C ILE A 112 -24.24 -29.15 -29.70
N VAL A 113 -23.22 -28.75 -30.47
CA VAL A 113 -22.35 -27.60 -30.14
C VAL A 113 -23.14 -26.30 -30.23
N GLU A 114 -23.98 -26.14 -31.25
CA GLU A 114 -24.78 -24.92 -31.42
C GLU A 114 -25.84 -24.79 -30.33
N LYS A 115 -26.44 -25.91 -29.91
CA LYS A 115 -27.39 -25.94 -28.79
C LYS A 115 -26.73 -25.58 -27.46
N GLN A 116 -25.53 -26.10 -27.20
CA GLN A 116 -24.74 -25.77 -26.01
C GLN A 116 -24.37 -24.27 -25.95
N LEU A 117 -24.00 -23.68 -27.09
CA LEU A 117 -23.64 -22.26 -27.17
C LEU A 117 -24.83 -21.33 -26.92
N ASN A 118 -26.02 -21.73 -27.35
CA ASN A 118 -27.26 -20.98 -27.13
C ASN A 118 -27.72 -21.06 -25.67
N GLU A 119 -27.63 -22.23 -25.05
CA GLU A 119 -27.92 -22.43 -23.62
C GLU A 119 -26.94 -21.62 -22.75
N ASP A 120 -25.64 -21.66 -23.06
CA ASP A 120 -24.62 -20.85 -22.38
C ASP A 120 -24.86 -19.33 -22.52
N ALA A 121 -25.35 -18.89 -23.67
CA ALA A 121 -25.66 -17.49 -23.93
C ALA A 121 -26.90 -17.05 -23.15
N GLU A 122 -27.90 -17.91 -23.05
CA GLU A 122 -29.11 -17.66 -22.26
C GLU A 122 -28.81 -17.65 -20.75
N GLU A 123 -27.99 -18.59 -20.26
CA GLU A 123 -27.55 -18.63 -18.87
C GLU A 123 -26.77 -17.37 -18.50
N LYS A 124 -25.86 -16.90 -19.37
CA LYS A 124 -25.15 -15.61 -19.19
C LYS A 124 -26.10 -14.41 -19.12
N ARG A 125 -27.18 -14.40 -19.90
CA ARG A 125 -28.19 -13.34 -19.84
C ARG A 125 -28.98 -13.40 -18.52
N LYS A 126 -29.39 -14.59 -18.08
CA LYS A 126 -30.08 -14.80 -16.80
C LYS A 126 -29.20 -14.38 -15.62
N VAL A 127 -27.92 -14.75 -15.62
CA VAL A 127 -26.95 -14.33 -14.60
C VAL A 127 -26.76 -12.82 -14.59
N LYS A 128 -26.67 -12.17 -15.76
CA LYS A 128 -26.58 -10.70 -15.86
C LYS A 128 -27.81 -10.00 -15.29
N LEU A 129 -29.00 -10.56 -15.50
CA LEU A 129 -30.26 -10.05 -14.93
C LEU A 129 -30.33 -10.28 -13.42
N MET A 130 -29.91 -11.45 -12.92
CA MET A 130 -29.88 -11.77 -11.49
C MET A 130 -28.89 -10.90 -10.70
N LEU A 131 -27.69 -10.66 -11.24
CA LEU A 131 -26.67 -9.82 -10.60
C LEU A 131 -27.06 -8.34 -10.51
N ASN A 132 -27.94 -7.86 -11.41
CA ASN A 132 -28.49 -6.51 -11.34
C ASN A 132 -29.67 -6.37 -10.34
N ALA A 133 -30.25 -7.50 -9.88
CA ALA A 133 -31.48 -7.51 -9.10
C ALA A 133 -31.30 -7.79 -7.60
N SER A 134 -30.21 -8.45 -7.16
CA SER A 134 -29.92 -8.62 -5.72
C SER A 134 -28.43 -8.93 -5.45
N CYS A 135 -27.89 -8.31 -4.40
CA CYS A 135 -26.55 -8.55 -3.85
C CYS A 135 -26.52 -9.64 -2.74
N ASP A 136 -27.57 -10.47 -2.62
CA ASP A 136 -27.65 -11.50 -1.57
C ASP A 136 -26.86 -12.79 -1.88
N ASN A 137 -26.23 -12.85 -3.06
CA ASN A 137 -25.53 -14.03 -3.53
C ASN A 137 -24.03 -14.01 -3.13
N MET A 138 -23.61 -15.00 -2.34
CA MET A 138 -22.21 -15.20 -1.95
C MET A 138 -21.42 -15.94 -3.03
N LEU A 139 -20.16 -15.54 -3.29
CA LEU A 139 -19.27 -16.24 -4.22
C LEU A 139 -18.98 -17.66 -3.71
N ALA A 140 -19.62 -18.66 -4.34
CA ALA A 140 -19.48 -20.06 -3.93
C ALA A 140 -18.17 -20.72 -4.43
N GLY A 141 -17.59 -20.24 -5.53
CA GLY A 141 -16.35 -20.79 -6.07
C GLY A 141 -15.98 -20.24 -7.44
N ILE A 142 -14.72 -20.42 -7.83
CA ILE A 142 -14.19 -20.06 -9.15
C ILE A 142 -14.04 -21.35 -9.96
N LYS A 143 -14.80 -21.50 -11.06
CA LYS A 143 -14.84 -22.74 -11.87
C LYS A 143 -13.46 -23.08 -12.47
N SER A 144 -13.02 -22.27 -13.43
CA SER A 144 -11.79 -22.51 -14.19
C SER A 144 -11.28 -21.22 -14.81
N ILE A 145 -9.97 -21.14 -15.05
CA ILE A 145 -9.32 -19.98 -15.66
C ILE A 145 -9.14 -20.24 -17.15
N LYS A 146 -9.63 -19.32 -17.99
CA LYS A 146 -9.42 -19.37 -19.45
C LYS A 146 -8.29 -18.44 -19.85
N ILE A 147 -7.26 -18.96 -20.51
CA ILE A 147 -6.23 -18.14 -21.15
C ILE A 147 -6.83 -17.52 -22.42
N VAL A 148 -7.10 -16.22 -22.38
CA VAL A 148 -7.65 -15.48 -23.52
C VAL A 148 -6.56 -15.13 -24.54
N LYS A 149 -5.42 -14.61 -24.07
CA LYS A 149 -4.28 -14.20 -24.91
C LYS A 149 -3.00 -14.10 -24.08
N LYS A 150 -1.86 -14.46 -24.67
CA LYS A 150 -0.52 -14.21 -24.13
C LYS A 150 0.09 -13.04 -24.89
N THR A 151 0.12 -11.84 -24.31
CA THR A 151 0.65 -10.62 -24.94
C THR A 151 0.96 -9.53 -23.93
N GLY A 152 1.84 -8.60 -24.29
CA GLY A 152 2.23 -7.44 -23.47
C GLY A 152 3.34 -7.75 -22.46
N ASP A 153 3.49 -6.83 -21.51
CA ASP A 153 4.52 -6.89 -20.47
C ASP A 153 4.16 -7.89 -19.35
N MET A 154 5.15 -8.19 -18.51
CA MET A 154 4.99 -9.05 -17.32
C MET A 154 3.90 -8.58 -16.35
N HIS A 155 3.64 -7.26 -16.32
CA HIS A 155 2.58 -6.66 -15.53
C HIS A 155 1.64 -5.88 -16.45
N GLY A 156 0.35 -5.91 -16.17
CA GLY A 156 -0.64 -5.17 -16.93
C GLY A 156 -2.06 -5.49 -16.47
N SER A 157 -3.04 -4.91 -17.14
CA SER A 157 -4.44 -5.27 -16.95
C SER A 157 -5.23 -5.09 -18.24
N TRP A 158 -6.33 -5.83 -18.35
CA TRP A 158 -7.29 -5.65 -19.42
C TRP A 158 -8.70 -5.76 -18.86
N MET A 159 -9.64 -5.04 -19.46
CA MET A 159 -11.01 -4.97 -18.96
C MET A 159 -11.99 -4.51 -20.04
N THR A 160 -13.26 -4.79 -19.80
CA THR A 160 -14.40 -4.16 -20.48
C THR A 160 -14.88 -2.95 -19.67
N ASP A 161 -15.77 -2.16 -20.26
CA ASP A 161 -16.50 -1.12 -19.54
C ASP A 161 -17.94 -1.60 -19.27
N PRO A 162 -18.28 -1.99 -18.03
CA PRO A 162 -19.62 -2.47 -17.71
C PRO A 162 -20.67 -1.35 -17.71
N GLY A 163 -20.27 -0.08 -17.69
CA GLY A 163 -21.17 1.07 -17.76
C GLY A 163 -21.58 1.47 -19.18
N LYS A 164 -21.07 0.78 -20.20
CA LYS A 164 -21.41 0.99 -21.62
C LYS A 164 -21.89 -0.31 -22.26
N ASP A 165 -22.78 -0.18 -23.23
CA ASP A 165 -23.31 -1.34 -23.97
C ASP A 165 -22.41 -1.82 -25.12
N HIS A 166 -21.22 -1.21 -25.29
CA HIS A 166 -20.27 -1.66 -26.30
C HIS A 166 -19.34 -2.77 -25.77
N MET A 167 -18.97 -3.71 -26.64
CA MET A 167 -18.11 -4.86 -26.27
C MET A 167 -16.60 -4.54 -26.36
N LYS A 168 -16.21 -3.27 -26.28
CA LYS A 168 -14.82 -2.85 -26.40
C LYS A 168 -13.95 -3.42 -25.28
N ILE A 169 -12.71 -3.74 -25.63
CA ILE A 169 -11.69 -4.23 -24.69
C ILE A 169 -10.60 -3.16 -24.57
N TYR A 170 -10.25 -2.82 -23.34
CA TYR A 170 -9.17 -1.91 -23.02
C TYR A 170 -8.00 -2.71 -22.46
N PHE A 171 -6.83 -2.57 -23.06
CA PHE A 171 -5.61 -3.25 -22.68
C PHE A 171 -4.55 -2.23 -22.24
N LEU A 172 -4.04 -2.40 -21.02
CA LEU A 172 -3.06 -1.54 -20.38
C LEU A 172 -1.82 -2.38 -20.08
N SER A 173 -0.80 -2.26 -20.94
CA SER A 173 0.47 -2.97 -20.78
C SER A 173 1.41 -2.20 -19.86
N GLY A 174 2.04 -2.92 -18.94
CA GLY A 174 3.05 -2.40 -18.03
C GLY A 174 2.47 -1.78 -16.76
N SER A 175 3.33 -1.70 -15.75
CA SER A 175 3.03 -1.03 -14.48
C SER A 175 3.20 0.50 -14.56
N LYS A 176 3.84 1.02 -15.60
CA LYS A 176 3.99 2.47 -15.83
C LYS A 176 4.02 2.75 -17.33
N ASN A 177 2.90 3.23 -17.85
CA ASN A 177 2.75 3.55 -19.26
C ASN A 177 1.65 4.64 -19.39
N ASN A 178 1.44 5.19 -20.58
CA ASN A 178 0.41 6.19 -20.88
C ASN A 178 -0.43 5.84 -22.11
N VAL A 179 -0.23 4.68 -22.74
CA VAL A 179 -0.93 4.28 -23.97
C VAL A 179 -1.88 3.11 -23.73
N ILE A 180 -3.18 3.35 -23.80
CA ILE A 180 -4.19 2.29 -23.76
C ILE A 180 -4.41 1.77 -25.18
N LEU A 181 -4.50 0.45 -25.33
CA LEU A 181 -4.95 -0.19 -26.57
C LEU A 181 -6.44 -0.50 -26.46
N GLU A 182 -7.25 0.13 -27.29
CA GLU A 182 -8.69 -0.11 -27.42
C GLU A 182 -8.96 -1.05 -28.60
N PHE A 183 -9.58 -2.18 -28.32
CA PHE A 183 -10.03 -3.15 -29.31
C PHE A 183 -11.55 -3.09 -29.42
N ALA A 184 -12.07 -3.26 -30.64
CA ALA A 184 -13.51 -3.17 -30.91
C ALA A 184 -14.33 -4.24 -30.17
N ASN A 185 -13.79 -5.45 -30.03
CA ASN A 185 -14.42 -6.58 -29.38
C ASN A 185 -13.38 -7.64 -28.95
N ILE A 186 -13.84 -8.69 -28.26
CA ILE A 186 -12.96 -9.78 -27.82
C ILE A 186 -12.28 -10.52 -28.99
N ARG A 187 -12.95 -10.63 -30.14
CA ARG A 187 -12.41 -11.29 -31.34
C ARG A 187 -11.20 -10.52 -31.89
N ALA A 188 -11.33 -9.20 -32.02
CA ALA A 188 -10.23 -8.30 -32.40
C ALA A 188 -9.08 -8.33 -31.38
N PHE A 189 -9.39 -8.57 -30.10
CA PHE A 189 -8.36 -8.75 -29.09
C PHE A 189 -7.63 -10.09 -29.22
N THR A 190 -8.33 -11.20 -29.50
CA THR A 190 -7.75 -12.56 -29.51
C THR A 190 -7.09 -12.95 -30.83
N GLU A 191 -7.60 -12.47 -31.96
CA GLU A 191 -7.09 -12.85 -33.28
C GLU A 191 -5.63 -12.38 -33.48
N ARG A 192 -4.82 -13.22 -34.13
CA ARG A 192 -3.45 -12.86 -34.55
C ARG A 192 -3.41 -12.05 -35.84
N ASN A 193 -4.57 -11.86 -36.49
CA ASN A 193 -4.64 -11.16 -37.77
C ASN A 193 -4.31 -9.68 -37.57
N HIS A 194 -3.19 -9.23 -38.16
CA HIS A 194 -2.73 -7.84 -38.14
C HIS A 194 -3.69 -6.83 -38.78
N LYS A 195 -4.79 -7.28 -39.41
CA LYS A 195 -5.83 -6.43 -40.00
C LYS A 195 -6.64 -5.65 -38.96
N LEU A 196 -6.82 -6.19 -37.75
CA LEU A 196 -7.58 -5.52 -36.70
C LEU A 196 -6.63 -4.78 -35.76
N THR A 197 -6.13 -3.64 -36.24
CA THR A 197 -5.22 -2.80 -35.44
C THR A 197 -5.99 -2.15 -34.28
N PRO A 198 -5.50 -2.28 -33.03
CA PRO A 198 -6.13 -1.59 -31.91
C PRO A 198 -6.00 -0.08 -32.05
N ARG A 199 -7.04 0.64 -31.64
CA ARG A 199 -6.97 2.09 -31.49
C ARG A 199 -6.05 2.41 -30.32
N ARG A 200 -5.01 3.19 -30.57
CA ARG A 200 -4.11 3.70 -29.53
C ARG A 200 -4.71 4.95 -28.90
N VAL A 201 -4.81 4.96 -27.58
CA VAL A 201 -5.34 6.06 -26.78
C VAL A 201 -4.23 6.55 -25.86
N ASN A 202 -3.71 7.74 -26.15
CA ASN A 202 -2.66 8.35 -25.34
C ASN A 202 -3.29 9.17 -24.22
N LEU A 203 -2.96 8.82 -22.98
CA LEU A 203 -3.41 9.55 -21.81
C LEU A 203 -2.54 10.79 -21.57
N PRO A 204 -3.12 11.87 -21.02
CA PRO A 204 -2.38 13.07 -20.62
C PRO A 204 -1.28 12.81 -19.58
N SER A 205 -1.42 11.75 -18.79
CA SER A 205 -0.44 11.36 -17.77
C SER A 205 -0.29 9.84 -17.70
N SER A 206 0.92 9.37 -17.41
CA SER A 206 1.19 7.95 -17.20
C SER A 206 0.44 7.42 -15.98
N TRP A 207 0.08 6.15 -15.99
CA TRP A 207 -0.39 5.43 -14.81
C TRP A 207 0.76 4.81 -14.02
N GLN A 208 0.43 4.29 -12.84
CA GLN A 208 1.34 3.54 -11.98
C GLN A 208 0.57 2.35 -11.35
N GLY A 209 1.15 1.16 -11.42
CA GLY A 209 0.50 -0.09 -11.01
C GLY A 209 -0.46 -0.64 -12.07
N THR A 210 -1.35 -1.53 -11.65
CA THR A 210 -2.33 -2.22 -12.53
C THR A 210 -3.79 -2.05 -12.08
N GLY A 211 -4.02 -1.34 -10.96
CA GLY A 211 -5.33 -1.16 -10.32
C GLY A 211 -6.20 -0.08 -10.96
N HIS A 212 -6.42 -0.19 -12.26
CA HIS A 212 -7.27 0.71 -13.04
C HIS A 212 -8.66 0.14 -13.21
N VAL A 213 -9.65 1.02 -13.36
CA VAL A 213 -11.03 0.61 -13.68
C VAL A 213 -11.59 1.49 -14.79
N MET A 214 -12.24 0.86 -15.76
CA MET A 214 -12.99 1.50 -16.82
C MET A 214 -14.48 1.47 -16.47
N TYR A 215 -15.13 2.64 -16.45
CA TYR A 215 -16.55 2.72 -16.16
C TYR A 215 -17.22 3.91 -16.84
N ASN A 216 -18.26 3.66 -17.62
CA ASN A 216 -19.07 4.61 -18.35
C ASN A 216 -18.24 5.62 -19.18
N GLY A 217 -17.20 5.13 -19.86
CA GLY A 217 -16.30 5.92 -20.71
C GLY A 217 -15.18 6.67 -19.95
N PHE A 218 -15.06 6.45 -18.63
CA PHE A 218 -14.01 7.05 -17.82
C PHE A 218 -13.01 6.02 -17.33
N LEU A 219 -11.73 6.36 -17.46
CA LEU A 219 -10.65 5.67 -16.78
C LEU A 219 -10.48 6.25 -15.39
N LYS A 220 -10.62 5.40 -14.36
CA LYS A 220 -10.26 5.71 -12.98
C LYS A 220 -8.93 5.06 -12.66
N LYS A 221 -7.97 5.88 -12.24
CA LYS A 221 -6.65 5.43 -11.77
C LYS A 221 -6.28 6.14 -10.49
N PHE A 222 -5.40 5.53 -9.71
CA PHE A 222 -4.78 6.19 -8.57
C PHE A 222 -3.30 6.43 -8.82
N LYS A 223 -2.76 7.47 -8.19
CA LYS A 223 -1.33 7.76 -8.12
C LYS A 223 -0.95 7.87 -6.65
N ILE A 224 0.11 7.19 -6.26
CA ILE A 224 0.65 7.26 -4.90
C ILE A 224 1.85 8.20 -4.93
N PHE A 225 1.88 9.16 -4.01
CA PHE A 225 3.04 10.03 -3.82
C PHE A 225 3.94 9.53 -2.70
N ARG A 226 5.16 10.07 -2.64
CA ARG A 226 6.17 9.72 -1.62
C ARG A 226 5.66 9.88 -0.18
N ASN A 227 4.72 10.80 0.06
CA ASN A 227 4.13 11.06 1.37
C ASN A 227 2.94 10.13 1.69
N PHE A 228 2.82 8.98 1.02
CA PHE A 228 1.69 8.04 1.12
C PHE A 228 0.31 8.63 0.78
N SER A 229 0.25 9.87 0.28
CA SER A 229 -0.99 10.44 -0.24
C SER A 229 -1.41 9.70 -1.51
N LYS A 230 -2.68 9.32 -1.55
CA LYS A 230 -3.31 8.64 -2.70
C LYS A 230 -4.13 9.66 -3.46
N MET A 231 -3.94 9.70 -4.77
CA MET A 231 -4.63 10.65 -5.63
C MET A 231 -5.44 9.90 -6.66
N ASN A 232 -6.76 10.06 -6.61
CA ASN A 232 -7.69 9.48 -7.57
C ASN A 232 -7.84 10.43 -8.75
N ILE A 233 -7.67 9.89 -9.95
CA ILE A 233 -7.75 10.63 -11.21
C ILE A 233 -8.82 9.97 -12.06
N LYS A 234 -9.78 10.77 -12.52
CA LYS A 234 -10.81 10.36 -13.49
C LYS A 234 -10.54 11.05 -14.83
N ILE A 235 -10.35 10.27 -15.89
CA ILE A 235 -10.07 10.76 -17.25
C ILE A 235 -11.18 10.29 -18.19
N SER A 236 -11.74 11.21 -18.96
CA SER A 236 -12.66 10.90 -20.07
C SER A 236 -11.86 10.41 -21.27
N LEU A 237 -12.11 9.20 -21.78
CA LEU A 237 -11.42 8.70 -22.96
C LEU A 237 -11.96 9.28 -24.28
N ARG A 238 -13.10 9.98 -24.26
CA ARG A 238 -13.67 10.62 -25.46
C ARG A 238 -13.02 11.97 -25.73
N SER A 239 -12.91 12.80 -24.69
CA SER A 239 -12.35 14.15 -24.76
C SER A 239 -10.88 14.21 -24.34
N MET A 240 -10.32 13.12 -23.81
CA MET A 240 -8.99 13.08 -23.17
C MET A 240 -8.81 14.10 -22.05
N THR A 241 -9.91 14.57 -21.47
CA THR A 241 -9.88 15.55 -20.38
C THR A 241 -9.90 14.87 -19.01
N GLN A 242 -9.13 15.41 -18.08
CA GLN A 242 -9.20 15.03 -16.68
C GLN A 242 -10.39 15.75 -16.03
N VAL A 243 -11.34 14.98 -15.50
CA VAL A 243 -12.64 15.52 -15.02
C VAL A 243 -12.73 15.60 -13.51
N LEU A 244 -12.04 14.70 -12.79
CA LEU A 244 -12.05 14.71 -11.33
C LEU A 244 -10.68 14.33 -10.78
N PHE A 245 -10.31 15.03 -9.72
CA PHE A 245 -9.09 14.86 -8.96
C PHE A 245 -9.45 14.90 -7.48
N SER A 246 -9.12 13.85 -6.73
CA SER A 246 -9.23 13.87 -5.27
C SER A 246 -7.99 13.31 -4.63
N VAL A 247 -7.52 13.93 -3.55
CA VAL A 247 -6.38 13.46 -2.77
C VAL A 247 -6.90 12.95 -1.44
N THR A 248 -6.58 11.70 -1.13
CA THR A 248 -6.82 11.09 0.16
C THR A 248 -5.48 10.98 0.88
N ILE A 249 -5.35 11.68 2.01
CA ILE A 249 -4.21 11.53 2.91
C ILE A 249 -4.58 10.42 3.88
N THR A 250 -3.93 9.27 3.76
CA THR A 250 -3.99 8.26 4.83
C THR A 250 -3.02 8.69 5.91
N GLU A 251 -3.50 9.39 6.94
CA GLU A 251 -2.72 9.63 8.15
C GLU A 251 -2.33 8.27 8.74
N TYR A 252 -1.03 7.99 8.75
CA TYR A 252 -0.48 6.88 9.52
C TYR A 252 0.56 7.45 10.48
N SER A 253 0.12 7.82 11.69
CA SER A 253 0.97 7.80 12.88
C SER A 253 0.13 7.84 14.17
N PRO A 254 0.44 6.97 15.16
CA PRO A 254 -0.11 7.09 16.49
C PRO A 254 0.58 8.27 17.19
N GLY A 255 -0.14 9.39 17.28
CA GLY A 255 0.29 10.61 17.93
C GLY A 255 0.80 11.66 16.94
N PHE A 256 -0.04 12.66 16.63
CA PHE A 256 0.26 14.09 16.84
C PHE A 256 -0.87 15.01 16.32
N SER A 257 -1.23 15.96 17.20
CA SER A 257 -1.71 17.35 17.06
C SER A 257 -2.70 17.81 15.95
N ILE A 258 -3.70 18.56 16.42
CA ILE A 258 -4.81 19.26 15.75
C ILE A 258 -4.38 20.23 14.62
N CYS A 259 -3.10 20.54 14.45
CA CYS A 259 -2.60 21.43 13.38
C CYS A 259 -2.82 20.90 11.95
N SER A 260 -3.09 19.60 11.76
CA SER A 260 -3.35 19.01 10.43
C SER A 260 -4.72 19.38 9.84
N LEU A 261 -5.68 19.81 10.67
CA LEU A 261 -7.05 20.09 10.23
C LEU A 261 -7.19 21.36 9.39
N LEU A 262 -6.29 22.34 9.59
CA LEU A 262 -6.28 23.57 8.78
C LEU A 262 -5.78 23.32 7.34
N GLY A 263 -4.95 22.29 7.13
CA GLY A 263 -4.51 21.88 5.79
C GLY A 263 -5.59 21.17 4.97
N ALA A 264 -6.54 20.50 5.63
CA ALA A 264 -7.62 19.78 4.96
C ALA A 264 -8.68 20.71 4.34
N LEU A 265 -8.94 21.87 4.96
CA LEU A 265 -9.92 22.84 4.46
C LEU A 265 -9.42 23.59 3.21
N TYR A 266 -8.10 23.80 3.09
CA TYR A 266 -7.52 24.57 1.99
C TYR A 266 -7.53 23.83 0.64
N ILE A 267 -7.62 22.50 0.65
CA ILE A 267 -7.54 21.66 -0.56
C ILE A 267 -8.90 21.58 -1.29
N TYR A 268 -10.02 21.85 -0.61
CA TYR A 268 -11.35 21.84 -1.24
C TYR A 268 -11.61 23.02 -2.19
N ILE A 269 -10.78 24.07 -2.18
CA ILE A 269 -11.04 25.32 -2.91
C ILE A 269 -10.40 25.35 -4.33
N PHE A 270 -9.53 24.40 -4.69
CA PHE A 270 -8.88 24.40 -6.03
C PHE A 270 -9.65 23.64 -7.13
N THR A 271 -10.92 23.31 -6.93
CA THR A 271 -11.79 22.73 -7.97
C THR A 271 -12.40 23.80 -8.88
N HIS A 272 -11.59 24.70 -9.44
CA HIS A 272 -11.97 25.46 -10.64
C HIS A 272 -10.73 26.00 -11.36
N PHE A 273 -9.99 25.12 -12.04
CA PHE A 273 -9.08 25.54 -13.10
C PHE A 273 -9.26 24.61 -14.30
N SER A 274 -10.11 25.07 -15.23
CA SER A 274 -10.06 24.65 -16.63
C SER A 274 -9.14 25.63 -17.35
N PRO A 275 -8.00 25.20 -17.93
CA PRO A 275 -7.41 25.96 -19.02
C PRO A 275 -8.15 25.56 -20.31
N ASN A 276 -8.37 26.56 -21.16
CA ASN A 276 -8.92 26.44 -22.52
C ASN A 276 -8.33 25.28 -23.33
#